data_AF-A0A2R2MKH7-F1
#
_entry.id   AF-A0A2R2MKH7-F1
#
_cell.length_a   1.000
_cell.length_b   1.000
_cell.length_c   1.000
_cell.angle_alpha   90.00
_cell.angle_beta   90.00
_cell.angle_gamma   90.00
#
_symmetry.space_group_name_H-M   'P 1'
#
loop_
_entity.id
_entity.type
_entity.pdbx_description
1 polymer ?
#
loop_
_entity_poly.entity_id
_entity_poly.type
_entity_poly.pdbx_seq_one_letter_code
_entity_poly.pdbx_strand_id
1 'polypeptide(L)'
;MVDCRVAWKSSFAFLVCFVVGCHGVAHYYIGTGIADVTGPAAEVDMMGYANPAQTSHGIHLRQYSRAFIIADAAKKSRVVFVNVDACMISEILKIQVVQKLQTLYHGLYNDSNVCLSGIHTHSGPGGFHQYVLFDVTSLGFVKESLDSLVNGIVKSIQNAHNNMVAGNIYINTGELLDSNINRSPSAYLNNPAEEKA
;
A
#
# COMPACT_ATOMS: atom_id res chain seq x y z
N MET A 1 -8.35 -87.30 16.06
CA MET A 1 -7.11 -86.53 15.91
C MET A 1 -7.52 -85.24 15.22
N VAL A 2 -7.47 -84.14 15.97
CA VAL A 2 -8.05 -82.83 15.62
C VAL A 2 -7.19 -82.20 14.53
N ASP A 3 -7.77 -81.84 13.39
CA ASP A 3 -7.15 -80.89 12.48
C ASP A 3 -8.14 -79.78 12.14
N CYS A 4 -7.78 -78.57 12.54
CA CYS A 4 -8.60 -77.40 12.67
C CYS A 4 -8.34 -76.52 11.44
N ARG A 5 -9.27 -76.54 10.46
CA ARG A 5 -9.19 -75.63 9.31
C ARG A 5 -9.64 -74.23 9.73
N VAL A 6 -8.68 -73.40 10.15
CA VAL A 6 -8.90 -71.97 10.37
C VAL A 6 -8.91 -71.25 9.01
N ALA A 7 -10.10 -70.80 8.59
CA ALA A 7 -10.26 -69.96 7.42
C ALA A 7 -9.79 -68.54 7.73
N TRP A 8 -8.66 -68.12 7.16
CA TRP A 8 -8.17 -66.75 7.25
C TRP A 8 -8.96 -65.87 6.26
N LYS A 9 -9.98 -65.16 6.77
CA LYS A 9 -10.62 -64.07 6.00
C LYS A 9 -9.73 -62.84 6.13
N SER A 10 -8.92 -62.56 5.11
CA SER A 10 -8.18 -61.32 4.98
C SER A 10 -9.12 -60.19 4.57
N SER A 11 -9.74 -59.54 5.56
CA SER A 11 -10.48 -58.29 5.35
C SER A 11 -9.49 -57.12 5.33
N PHE A 12 -9.17 -56.64 4.13
CA PHE A 12 -8.45 -55.38 3.93
C PHE A 12 -9.40 -54.21 4.21
N ALA A 13 -9.34 -53.66 5.42
CA ALA A 13 -10.04 -52.42 5.75
C ALA A 13 -9.21 -51.24 5.23
N PHE A 14 -9.62 -50.65 4.11
CA PHE A 14 -9.09 -49.36 3.65
C PHE A 14 -9.62 -48.27 4.59
N LEU A 15 -8.79 -47.88 5.56
CA LEU A 15 -9.06 -46.71 6.40
C LEU A 15 -8.83 -45.46 5.56
N VAL A 16 -9.89 -44.91 4.97
CA VAL A 16 -9.86 -43.57 4.37
C VAL A 16 -9.80 -42.56 5.52
N CYS A 17 -8.60 -42.14 5.89
CA CYS A 17 -8.40 -40.98 6.75
C CYS A 17 -8.88 -39.75 5.98
N PHE A 18 -10.11 -39.30 6.24
CA PHE A 18 -10.52 -37.94 5.94
C PHE A 18 -9.66 -37.02 6.81
N VAL A 19 -8.59 -36.48 6.24
CA VAL A 19 -7.91 -35.33 6.80
C VAL A 19 -8.89 -34.17 6.66
N VAL A 20 -9.73 -33.99 7.68
CA VAL A 20 -10.49 -32.75 7.86
C VAL A 20 -9.44 -31.70 8.19
N GLY A 21 -8.87 -31.09 7.15
CA GLY A 21 -8.03 -29.92 7.30
C GLY A 21 -8.87 -28.87 8.01
N CYS A 22 -8.47 -28.53 9.24
CA CYS A 22 -9.00 -27.39 9.97
C CYS A 22 -8.58 -26.12 9.22
N HIS A 23 -9.30 -25.79 8.15
CA HIS A 23 -9.15 -24.53 7.46
C HIS A 23 -9.78 -23.49 8.38
N GLY A 24 -8.93 -22.74 9.10
CA GLY A 24 -9.40 -21.51 9.73
C GLY A 24 -10.15 -20.70 8.69
N VAL A 25 -11.39 -20.30 8.99
CA VAL A 25 -12.23 -19.57 8.04
C VAL A 25 -11.52 -18.25 7.74
N ALA A 26 -10.95 -18.12 6.53
CA ALA A 26 -10.35 -16.87 6.10
C ALA A 26 -11.46 -15.84 5.90
N HIS A 27 -11.40 -14.74 6.65
CA HIS A 27 -12.45 -13.72 6.61
C HIS A 27 -12.29 -12.73 5.44
N TYR A 28 -11.09 -12.65 4.86
CA TYR A 28 -10.77 -11.69 3.81
C TYR A 28 -9.96 -12.31 2.67
N TYR A 29 -10.00 -11.66 1.51
CA TYR A 29 -8.98 -11.82 0.48
C TYR A 29 -8.06 -10.61 0.52
N ILE A 30 -6.76 -10.86 0.63
CA ILE A 30 -5.73 -9.85 0.83
C ILE A 30 -4.75 -9.93 -0.33
N GLY A 31 -4.54 -8.81 -1.01
CA GLY A 31 -3.54 -8.65 -2.06
C GLY A 31 -2.47 -7.66 -1.64
N THR A 32 -1.21 -7.97 -1.93
CA THR A 32 -0.09 -7.05 -1.70
C THR A 32 0.74 -6.88 -2.96
N GLY A 33 1.21 -5.66 -3.21
CA GLY A 33 1.96 -5.34 -4.41
C GLY A 33 2.90 -4.17 -4.18
N ILE A 34 4.07 -4.26 -4.80
CA ILE A 34 5.08 -3.20 -4.79
C ILE A 34 5.46 -2.87 -6.23
N ALA A 35 5.76 -1.60 -6.50
CA ALA A 35 6.32 -1.14 -7.76
C ALA A 35 7.14 0.14 -7.57
N ASP A 36 8.12 0.35 -8.45
CA ASP A 36 8.96 1.55 -8.48
C ASP A 36 8.12 2.77 -8.90
N VAL A 37 8.31 3.89 -8.20
CA VAL A 37 7.71 5.21 -8.52
C VAL A 37 8.76 6.32 -8.67
N THR A 38 10.05 5.96 -8.66
CA THR A 38 11.16 6.91 -8.68
C THR A 38 11.09 7.79 -9.92
N GLY A 39 10.99 9.10 -9.72
CA GLY A 39 11.00 10.10 -10.78
C GLY A 39 12.41 10.43 -11.30
N PRO A 40 12.58 11.61 -11.94
CA PRO A 40 13.86 12.09 -12.43
C PRO A 40 14.93 12.13 -11.33
N ALA A 41 16.14 11.64 -11.67
CA ALA A 41 17.24 11.50 -10.72
C ALA A 41 18.22 12.68 -10.74
N ALA A 42 18.08 13.61 -11.69
CA ALA A 42 18.95 14.75 -11.86
C ALA A 42 18.14 15.99 -12.24
N GLU A 43 18.61 17.16 -11.78
CA GLU A 43 18.18 18.50 -12.22
C GLU A 43 16.71 18.86 -11.94
N VAL A 44 15.99 18.03 -11.18
CA VAL A 44 14.64 18.33 -10.69
C VAL A 44 14.70 18.65 -9.20
N ASP A 45 14.08 19.77 -8.80
CA ASP A 45 13.89 20.21 -7.41
C ASP A 45 13.28 19.11 -6.54
N MET A 46 13.72 19.01 -5.30
CA MET A 46 13.22 18.02 -4.35
C MET A 46 12.01 18.57 -3.59
N MET A 47 10.91 17.82 -3.59
CA MET A 47 9.67 18.23 -2.94
C MET A 47 9.79 18.17 -1.41
N GLY A 48 9.36 19.24 -0.73
CA GLY A 48 9.17 19.26 0.73
C GLY A 48 9.76 20.49 1.41
N TYR A 49 11.05 20.75 1.21
CA TYR A 49 11.74 21.85 1.91
C TYR A 49 11.54 23.22 1.28
N ALA A 50 10.91 23.29 0.09
CA ALA A 50 10.71 24.52 -0.67
C ALA A 50 12.01 25.33 -0.85
N ASN A 51 13.10 24.63 -1.17
CA ASN A 51 14.41 25.21 -1.41
C ASN A 51 14.81 25.05 -2.88
N PRO A 52 14.74 26.11 -3.72
CA PRO A 52 15.05 26.03 -5.15
C PRO A 52 16.49 25.57 -5.47
N ALA A 53 17.42 25.64 -4.52
CA ALA A 53 18.78 25.14 -4.68
C ALA A 53 18.91 23.63 -4.43
N GLN A 54 17.85 22.97 -3.93
CA GLN A 54 17.85 21.56 -3.61
C GLN A 54 17.34 20.73 -4.79
N THR A 55 18.20 20.52 -5.79
CA THR A 55 17.90 19.67 -6.93
C THR A 55 18.48 18.26 -6.76
N SER A 56 17.84 17.29 -7.39
CA SER A 56 18.31 15.90 -7.46
C SER A 56 19.64 15.83 -8.24
N HIS A 57 20.58 15.00 -7.75
CA HIS A 57 21.91 14.78 -8.34
C HIS A 57 22.31 13.29 -8.32
N GLY A 58 21.33 12.39 -8.19
CA GLY A 58 21.55 10.96 -8.08
C GLY A 58 20.46 10.27 -7.27
N ILE A 59 20.72 9.01 -6.94
CA ILE A 59 19.79 8.15 -6.19
C ILE A 59 20.55 7.49 -5.05
N HIS A 60 20.11 7.71 -3.81
CA HIS A 60 20.55 6.90 -2.67
C HIS A 60 19.75 5.60 -2.60
N LEU A 61 18.42 5.71 -2.53
CA LEU A 61 17.47 4.60 -2.59
C LEU A 61 16.36 4.93 -3.59
N ARG A 62 15.80 3.90 -4.22
CA ARG A 62 14.59 4.03 -5.05
C ARG A 62 13.36 4.31 -4.17
N GLN A 63 12.35 4.91 -4.77
CA GLN A 63 11.05 5.17 -4.18
C GLN A 63 10.05 4.12 -4.66
N TYR A 64 9.23 3.59 -3.74
CA TYR A 64 8.25 2.56 -4.05
C TYR A 64 6.83 2.95 -3.66
N SER A 65 5.87 2.47 -4.45
CA SER A 65 4.48 2.37 -4.06
C SER A 65 4.19 0.99 -3.51
N ARG A 66 3.59 0.91 -2.32
CA ARG A 66 3.19 -0.34 -1.66
C ARG A 66 1.68 -0.36 -1.49
N ALA A 67 1.01 -1.23 -2.24
CA ALA A 67 -0.44 -1.37 -2.28
C ALA A 67 -0.91 -2.58 -1.48
N PHE A 68 -1.99 -2.39 -0.72
CA PHE A 68 -2.69 -3.37 0.08
C PHE A 68 -4.16 -3.36 -0.31
N ILE A 69 -4.65 -4.48 -0.84
CA ILE A 69 -6.05 -4.66 -1.21
C ILE A 69 -6.69 -5.59 -0.21
N ILE A 70 -7.81 -5.18 0.36
CA ILE A 70 -8.60 -6.00 1.28
C ILE A 70 -9.99 -6.12 0.67
N ALA A 71 -10.42 -7.35 0.40
CA ALA A 71 -11.78 -7.66 -0.02
C ALA A 71 -12.47 -8.54 1.01
N ASP A 72 -13.79 -8.41 1.12
CA ASP A 72 -14.61 -9.29 1.94
C ASP A 72 -14.56 -10.75 1.42
N ALA A 73 -14.95 -11.70 2.26
CA ALA A 73 -14.98 -13.12 1.90
C ALA A 73 -15.83 -13.40 0.63
N ALA A 74 -16.90 -12.64 0.42
CA ALA A 74 -17.75 -12.75 -0.77
C ALA A 74 -17.22 -11.98 -1.99
N LYS A 75 -16.11 -11.24 -1.86
CA LYS A 75 -15.46 -10.40 -2.88
C LYS A 75 -16.39 -9.34 -3.50
N LYS A 76 -17.45 -8.94 -2.80
CA LYS A 76 -18.43 -7.93 -3.22
C LYS A 76 -17.95 -6.52 -2.91
N SER A 77 -17.17 -6.34 -1.85
CA SER A 77 -16.60 -5.05 -1.47
C SER A 77 -15.09 -5.18 -1.33
N ARG A 78 -14.38 -4.11 -1.70
CA ARG A 78 -12.93 -4.03 -1.52
C ARG A 78 -12.50 -2.60 -1.28
N VAL A 79 -11.41 -2.47 -0.54
CA VAL A 79 -10.67 -1.23 -0.33
C VAL A 79 -9.22 -1.42 -0.76
N VAL A 80 -8.59 -0.35 -1.20
CA VAL A 80 -7.17 -0.29 -1.56
C VAL A 80 -6.53 0.81 -0.73
N PHE A 81 -5.52 0.47 0.05
CA PHE A 81 -4.63 1.43 0.68
C PHE A 81 -3.26 1.36 0.02
N VAL A 82 -2.70 2.51 -0.34
CA VAL A 82 -1.38 2.60 -0.95
C VAL A 82 -0.51 3.55 -0.16
N ASN A 83 0.63 3.06 0.30
CA ASN A 83 1.67 3.87 0.94
C ASN A 83 2.81 4.11 -0.06
N VAL A 84 3.08 5.37 -0.37
CA VAL A 84 3.98 5.79 -1.45
C VAL A 84 5.17 6.53 -0.87
N ASP A 85 6.38 6.18 -1.30
CA ASP A 85 7.61 6.88 -0.95
C ASP A 85 7.69 8.23 -1.69
N ALA A 86 6.82 9.18 -1.30
CA ALA A 86 6.69 10.53 -1.84
C ALA A 86 6.41 11.55 -0.72
N CYS A 87 6.58 12.85 -1.02
CA CYS A 87 6.33 13.91 -0.05
C CYS A 87 4.83 14.03 0.28
N MET A 88 3.96 13.98 -0.72
CA MET A 88 2.51 13.95 -0.55
C MET A 88 1.86 13.35 -1.79
N ILE A 89 0.57 13.11 -1.71
CA ILE A 89 -0.24 12.78 -2.89
C ILE A 89 -0.94 14.04 -3.36
N SER A 90 -0.60 14.50 -4.57
CA SER A 90 -1.31 15.62 -5.19
C SER A 90 -2.69 15.17 -5.69
N GLU A 91 -3.61 16.12 -5.83
CA GLU A 91 -4.96 15.83 -6.31
C GLU A 91 -4.93 15.30 -7.76
N ILE A 92 -4.15 15.91 -8.66
CA ILE A 92 -3.98 15.42 -10.03
C ILE A 92 -3.41 14.00 -10.08
N LEU A 93 -2.49 13.66 -9.17
CA LEU A 93 -1.98 12.29 -9.03
C LEU A 93 -3.11 11.33 -8.65
N LYS A 94 -3.91 11.66 -7.64
CA LYS A 94 -5.07 10.86 -7.22
C LYS A 94 -6.08 10.68 -8.36
N ILE A 95 -6.44 11.75 -9.06
CA ILE A 95 -7.38 11.73 -10.19
C ILE A 95 -6.87 10.80 -11.28
N GLN A 96 -5.62 10.97 -11.74
CA GLN A 96 -5.07 10.17 -12.84
C GLN A 96 -4.92 8.69 -12.48
N VAL A 97 -4.53 8.37 -11.25
CA VAL A 97 -4.47 6.99 -10.77
C VAL A 97 -5.86 6.37 -10.79
N VAL A 98 -6.88 7.03 -10.22
CA VAL A 98 -8.25 6.49 -10.18
C VAL A 98 -8.82 6.34 -11.59
N GLN A 99 -8.64 7.32 -12.47
CA GLN A 99 -9.08 7.24 -13.86
C GLN A 99 -8.49 6.01 -14.58
N LYS A 100 -7.17 5.78 -14.45
CA LYS A 100 -6.52 4.61 -15.03
C LYS A 100 -7.06 3.30 -14.45
N LEU A 101 -7.26 3.24 -13.13
CA LEU A 101 -7.82 2.04 -12.48
C LEU A 101 -9.27 1.77 -12.89
N GLN A 102 -10.09 2.82 -13.02
CA GLN A 102 -11.47 2.71 -13.51
C GLN A 102 -11.52 2.12 -14.91
N THR A 103 -10.64 2.57 -15.81
CA THR A 103 -10.51 2.00 -17.16
C THR A 103 -10.04 0.55 -17.13
N LEU A 104 -8.98 0.24 -16.36
CA LEU A 104 -8.38 -1.10 -16.32
C LEU A 104 -9.28 -2.15 -15.65
N TYR A 105 -10.10 -1.74 -14.69
CA TYR A 105 -10.89 -2.63 -13.84
C TYR A 105 -12.39 -2.33 -13.86
N HIS A 106 -12.88 -1.68 -14.92
CA HIS A 106 -14.30 -1.43 -15.17
C HIS A 106 -15.05 -0.83 -13.97
N GLY A 107 -14.46 0.18 -13.32
CA GLY A 107 -15.05 0.90 -12.19
C GLY A 107 -14.94 0.20 -10.82
N LEU A 108 -14.32 -0.98 -10.75
CA LEU A 108 -14.09 -1.73 -9.50
C LEU A 108 -13.30 -0.92 -8.45
N TYR A 109 -12.41 -0.06 -8.93
CA TYR A 109 -11.65 0.89 -8.12
C TYR A 109 -12.09 2.31 -8.48
N ASN A 110 -12.46 3.09 -7.47
CA ASN A 110 -12.98 4.43 -7.62
C ASN A 110 -12.56 5.29 -6.41
N ASP A 111 -12.98 6.56 -6.38
CA ASP A 111 -12.58 7.48 -5.32
C ASP A 111 -12.99 7.04 -3.92
N SER A 112 -14.11 6.33 -3.78
CA SER A 112 -14.62 5.90 -2.47
C SER A 112 -13.83 4.76 -1.83
N ASN A 113 -13.06 3.99 -2.62
CA ASN A 113 -12.38 2.79 -2.13
C ASN A 113 -10.88 2.73 -2.41
N VAL A 114 -10.29 3.79 -2.97
CA VAL A 114 -8.85 3.92 -3.17
C VAL A 114 -8.30 5.02 -2.26
N CYS A 115 -7.47 4.67 -1.29
CA CYS A 115 -6.74 5.61 -0.45
C CYS A 115 -5.26 5.61 -0.86
N LEU A 116 -4.72 6.78 -1.18
CA LEU A 116 -3.31 6.98 -1.49
C LEU A 116 -2.72 7.87 -0.39
N SER A 117 -1.58 7.45 0.18
CA SER A 117 -0.87 8.17 1.23
C SER A 117 0.61 8.27 0.89
N GLY A 118 1.19 9.47 1.06
CA GLY A 118 2.63 9.68 0.94
C GLY A 118 3.28 9.61 2.32
N ILE A 119 4.46 8.99 2.43
CA ILE A 119 5.20 8.89 3.70
C ILE A 119 5.76 10.24 4.18
N HIS A 120 5.62 11.29 3.39
CA HIS A 120 6.17 12.61 3.67
C HIS A 120 7.71 12.66 3.70
N THR A 121 8.35 11.94 2.77
CA THR A 121 9.78 12.11 2.51
C THR A 121 10.03 13.44 1.79
N HIS A 122 11.01 14.20 2.27
CA HIS A 122 11.45 15.45 1.65
C HIS A 122 12.61 15.22 0.66
N SER A 123 12.70 14.01 0.11
CA SER A 123 13.82 13.58 -0.73
C SER A 123 13.42 12.89 -2.03
N GLY A 124 12.25 13.24 -2.57
CA GLY A 124 11.83 12.85 -3.91
C GLY A 124 11.67 14.05 -4.85
N PRO A 125 11.68 13.81 -6.17
CA PRO A 125 11.54 14.89 -7.16
C PRO A 125 10.14 15.53 -7.08
N GLY A 126 10.08 16.86 -7.22
CA GLY A 126 8.86 17.66 -7.26
C GLY A 126 8.23 17.77 -8.64
N GLY A 127 7.43 18.82 -8.84
CA GLY A 127 6.77 19.13 -10.11
C GLY A 127 5.59 18.21 -10.46
N PHE A 128 4.91 17.60 -9.49
CA PHE A 128 3.80 16.67 -9.73
C PHE A 128 2.44 17.21 -9.22
N HIS A 129 2.31 18.52 -9.02
CA HIS A 129 1.07 19.15 -8.57
C HIS A 129 0.34 19.86 -9.73
N GLN A 130 -0.94 20.23 -9.52
CA GLN A 130 -1.66 21.10 -10.46
C GLN A 130 -1.77 22.55 -9.98
N TYR A 131 -1.45 22.81 -8.72
CA TYR A 131 -1.56 24.13 -8.12
C TYR A 131 -0.19 24.77 -8.05
N VAL A 132 -0.09 25.97 -8.64
CA VAL A 132 1.16 26.75 -8.76
C VAL A 132 1.93 26.82 -7.45
N LEU A 133 1.23 27.01 -6.32
CA LEU A 133 1.83 27.12 -4.98
C LEU A 133 2.83 25.99 -4.68
N PHE A 134 2.53 24.76 -5.09
CA PHE A 134 3.37 23.61 -4.79
C PHE A 134 4.50 23.40 -5.81
N ASP A 135 4.38 23.96 -7.02
CA ASP A 135 5.38 23.79 -8.09
C ASP A 135 6.34 24.98 -8.23
N VAL A 136 6.16 26.07 -7.45
CA VAL A 136 7.01 27.28 -7.53
C VAL A 136 8.49 26.94 -7.44
N THR A 137 8.90 26.09 -6.49
CA THR A 137 10.33 25.73 -6.32
C THR A 137 10.82 24.76 -7.39
N SER A 138 9.92 23.94 -7.93
CA SER A 138 10.19 23.04 -9.05
C SER A 138 10.20 23.75 -10.42
N LEU A 139 10.02 25.08 -10.45
CA LEU A 139 9.95 25.91 -11.66
C LEU A 139 8.83 25.47 -12.62
N GLY A 140 7.80 24.82 -12.08
CA GLY A 140 6.64 24.35 -12.83
C GLY A 140 6.44 22.83 -12.78
N PHE A 141 5.59 22.36 -13.69
CA PHE A 141 5.13 20.99 -13.75
C PHE A 141 6.14 20.11 -14.53
N VAL A 142 6.55 19.00 -13.90
CA VAL A 142 7.46 17.99 -14.44
C VAL A 142 6.65 16.72 -14.70
N LYS A 143 6.27 16.52 -15.97
CA LYS A 143 5.40 15.41 -16.38
C LYS A 143 6.00 14.05 -16.03
N GLU A 144 7.31 13.91 -16.13
CA GLU A 144 8.05 12.69 -15.80
C GLU A 144 7.90 12.30 -14.33
N SER A 145 7.90 13.27 -13.41
CA SER A 145 7.64 13.04 -11.98
C SER A 145 6.22 12.55 -11.74
N LEU A 146 5.23 13.17 -12.39
CA LEU A 146 3.84 12.72 -12.24
C LEU A 146 3.64 11.33 -12.85
N ASP A 147 4.15 11.11 -14.06
CA ASP A 147 3.98 9.86 -14.79
C ASP A 147 4.64 8.69 -14.05
N SER A 148 5.82 8.87 -13.45
CA SER A 148 6.48 7.82 -12.66
C SER A 148 5.64 7.42 -11.45
N LEU A 149 5.09 8.40 -10.73
CA LEU A 149 4.19 8.19 -9.59
C LEU A 149 2.90 7.49 -10.03
N VAL A 150 2.21 8.01 -11.04
CA VAL A 150 0.93 7.45 -11.54
C VAL A 150 1.12 6.01 -12.00
N ASN A 151 2.11 5.76 -12.88
CA ASN A 151 2.31 4.44 -13.46
C ASN A 151 2.79 3.43 -12.41
N GLY A 152 3.68 3.82 -11.50
CA GLY A 152 4.14 2.95 -10.43
C GLY A 152 3.05 2.63 -9.40
N ILE A 153 2.22 3.61 -9.02
CA ILE A 153 1.07 3.37 -8.13
C ILE A 153 0.10 2.39 -8.78
N VAL A 154 -0.32 2.66 -10.03
CA VAL A 154 -1.21 1.74 -10.77
C VAL A 154 -0.59 0.34 -10.85
N LYS A 155 0.71 0.23 -11.15
CA LYS A 155 1.40 -1.05 -11.23
C LYS A 155 1.42 -1.80 -9.90
N SER A 156 1.66 -1.11 -8.78
CA SER A 156 1.63 -1.74 -7.45
C SER A 156 0.23 -2.29 -7.12
N ILE A 157 -0.83 -1.58 -7.50
CA ILE A 157 -2.22 -2.03 -7.33
C ILE A 157 -2.51 -3.22 -8.26
N GLN A 158 -2.03 -3.21 -9.50
CA GLN A 158 -2.15 -4.36 -10.39
C GLN A 158 -1.47 -5.61 -9.83
N ASN A 159 -0.25 -5.43 -9.29
CA ASN A 159 0.48 -6.51 -8.64
C ASN A 159 -0.29 -7.05 -7.43
N ALA A 160 -0.87 -6.17 -6.60
CA ALA A 160 -1.69 -6.56 -5.46
C ALA A 160 -2.99 -7.28 -5.87
N HIS A 161 -3.67 -6.78 -6.92
CA HIS A 161 -4.88 -7.39 -7.47
C HIS A 161 -4.63 -8.82 -7.95
N ASN A 162 -3.52 -9.03 -8.65
CA ASN A 162 -3.19 -10.32 -9.24
C ASN A 162 -2.67 -11.34 -8.21
N ASN A 163 -2.28 -10.89 -7.01
CA ASN A 163 -1.71 -11.72 -5.95
C ASN A 163 -2.63 -11.83 -4.72
N MET A 164 -3.95 -11.75 -4.90
CA MET A 164 -4.91 -11.86 -3.80
C MET A 164 -5.02 -13.30 -3.29
N VAL A 165 -4.83 -13.48 -1.98
CA VAL A 165 -4.95 -14.77 -1.29
C VAL A 165 -5.90 -14.68 -0.10
N ALA A 166 -6.49 -15.80 0.30
CA ALA A 166 -7.34 -15.84 1.49
C ALA A 166 -6.48 -15.65 2.76
N GLY A 167 -6.92 -14.80 3.68
CA GLY A 167 -6.15 -14.51 4.90
C GLY A 167 -6.95 -13.79 5.99
N ASN A 168 -6.27 -13.55 7.10
CA ASN A 168 -6.79 -12.83 8.27
C ASN A 168 -5.94 -11.59 8.54
N ILE A 169 -6.56 -10.56 9.11
CA ILE A 169 -5.91 -9.31 9.49
C ILE A 169 -5.90 -9.22 11.00
N TYR A 170 -4.74 -8.91 11.57
CA TYR A 170 -4.55 -8.71 13.00
C TYR A 170 -4.03 -7.29 13.24
N ILE A 171 -4.33 -6.72 14.41
CA ILE A 171 -3.91 -5.38 14.80
C ILE A 171 -3.18 -5.49 16.13
N ASN A 172 -2.09 -4.74 16.26
CA ASN A 172 -1.38 -4.57 17.51
C ASN A 172 -1.00 -3.09 17.68
N THR A 173 -0.86 -2.64 18.92
CA THR A 173 -0.50 -1.28 19.28
C THR A 173 0.61 -1.28 20.33
N GLY A 174 1.45 -0.26 20.31
CA GLY A 174 2.55 -0.09 21.25
C GLY A 174 3.09 1.34 21.23
N GLU A 175 3.84 1.69 22.26
CA GLU A 175 4.47 3.01 22.40
C GLU A 175 5.87 3.01 21.79
N LEU A 176 6.19 4.06 21.04
CA LEU A 176 7.51 4.29 20.45
C LEU A 176 8.05 5.65 20.92
N LEU A 177 8.85 5.61 21.98
CA LEU A 177 9.54 6.77 22.53
C LEU A 177 10.82 7.07 21.74
N ASP A 178 11.40 8.25 21.98
CA ASP A 178 12.71 8.67 21.45
C ASP A 178 12.87 8.64 19.92
N SER A 179 11.75 8.69 19.18
CA SER A 179 11.70 8.69 17.70
C SER A 179 11.27 10.04 17.10
N ASN A 180 10.72 10.93 17.92
CA ASN A 180 10.17 12.20 17.49
C ASN A 180 10.20 13.25 18.62
N ILE A 181 10.08 14.53 18.23
CA ILE A 181 9.80 15.64 19.14
C ILE A 181 8.69 16.51 18.53
N ASN A 182 7.93 17.22 19.37
CA ASN A 182 7.01 18.23 18.90
C ASN A 182 7.79 19.49 18.48
N ARG A 183 7.76 19.82 17.19
CA ARG A 183 8.46 21.00 16.64
C ARG A 183 7.80 22.36 16.97
N SER A 184 6.60 22.34 17.56
CA SER A 184 5.82 23.52 17.94
C SER A 184 5.17 23.35 19.33
N PRO A 185 5.96 23.15 20.40
CA PRO A 185 5.43 22.80 21.72
C PRO A 185 4.60 23.94 22.33
N SER A 186 4.97 25.20 22.09
CA SER A 186 4.22 26.37 22.56
C SER A 186 2.79 26.41 22.01
N ALA A 187 2.60 26.02 20.74
CA ALA A 187 1.27 25.93 20.13
C ALA A 187 0.45 24.80 20.76
N TYR A 188 1.06 23.63 20.98
CA TYR A 188 0.40 22.50 21.65
C TYR A 188 -0.07 22.85 23.07
N LEU A 189 0.71 23.65 23.81
CA LEU A 189 0.34 24.09 25.15
C LEU A 189 -0.93 24.97 25.18
N ASN A 190 -1.36 25.53 24.06
CA ASN A 190 -2.60 26.29 23.97
C ASN A 190 -3.86 25.41 23.87
N ASN A 191 -3.72 24.09 23.71
CA ASN A 191 -4.86 23.18 23.76
C ASN A 191 -5.51 23.19 25.16
N PRO A 192 -6.84 22.98 25.27
CA PRO A 192 -7.54 22.86 26.55
C PRO A 192 -6.84 21.92 27.52
N ALA A 193 -6.80 22.28 28.80
CA ALA A 193 -6.13 21.47 29.82
C ALA A 193 -6.72 20.04 29.90
N GLU A 194 -8.03 19.92 29.74
CA GLU A 194 -8.75 18.64 29.76
C GLU A 194 -8.40 17.71 28.59
N GLU A 195 -7.98 18.25 27.43
CA GLU A 195 -7.55 17.44 26.28
C GLU A 195 -6.12 16.92 26.43
N LYS A 196 -5.27 17.67 27.16
CA LYS A 196 -3.86 17.32 27.38
C LYS A 196 -3.64 16.41 28.59
N ALA A 197 -4.63 16.32 29.48
CA ALA A 197 -4.54 15.64 30.78
C ALA A 197 -4.60 14.11 30.67
#